data_AF-V8N1I3-F1
#
_entry.id   AF-V8N1I3-F1
#
_cell.length_a   1.000
_cell.length_b   1.000
_cell.length_c   1.000
_cell.angle_alpha   90.00
_cell.angle_beta   90.00
_cell.angle_gamma   90.00
#
_symmetry.space_group_name_H-M   'P 1'
#
loop_
_entity.id
_entity.type
_entity.pdbx_description
1 polymer ?
#
loop_
_entity_poly.entity_id
_entity_poly.type
_entity_poly.pdbx_seq_one_letter_code
_entity_poly.pdbx_strand_id
1 'polypeptide(L)'
;METLPEDALIAVLVLVPARDLVRHCRLVCSLWRGLVDLPLLWRLKCQREGYWPEPLDSPIPDWRDFYFLCSLKRNLIKNPCAE
;
A
#
# COMPACT_ATOMS: atom_id res chain seq x y z
N MET A 1 -18.29 -24.66 0.20
CA MET A 1 -17.53 -23.59 -0.50
C MET A 1 -16.15 -23.59 0.11
N GLU A 2 -15.13 -23.93 -0.67
CA GLU A 2 -13.74 -23.85 -0.20
C GLU A 2 -13.37 -22.38 -0.03
N THR A 3 -12.95 -22.01 1.18
CA THR A 3 -12.52 -20.65 1.51
C THR A 3 -11.08 -20.48 1.07
N LEU A 4 -10.80 -19.47 0.25
CA LEU A 4 -9.44 -19.15 -0.14
C LEU A 4 -8.61 -18.77 1.11
N PRO A 5 -7.38 -19.26 1.26
CA PRO A 5 -6.47 -18.84 2.32
C PRO A 5 -6.22 -17.31 2.35
N GLU A 6 -5.99 -16.75 3.53
CA GLU A 6 -5.79 -15.29 3.70
C GLU A 6 -4.54 -14.77 2.98
N ASP A 7 -3.47 -15.55 2.95
CA ASP A 7 -2.23 -15.25 2.24
C ASP A 7 -2.44 -15.18 0.72
N ALA A 8 -3.27 -16.07 0.16
CA ALA A 8 -3.69 -15.99 -1.23
C ALA A 8 -4.57 -14.77 -1.50
N LEU A 9 -5.47 -14.39 -0.59
CA LEU A 9 -6.23 -13.14 -0.70
C LEU A 9 -5.32 -11.90 -0.66
N ILE A 10 -4.33 -11.86 0.25
CA ILE A 10 -3.34 -10.78 0.31
C ILE A 10 -2.56 -10.70 -1.00
N ALA A 11 -2.11 -11.84 -1.54
CA ALA A 11 -1.38 -11.88 -2.80
C ALA A 11 -2.18 -11.27 -3.97
N VAL A 12 -3.50 -11.49 -4.00
CA VAL A 12 -4.41 -10.86 -4.97
C VAL A 12 -4.59 -9.37 -4.67
N LEU A 13 -4.88 -9.00 -3.41
CA LEU A 13 -5.14 -7.61 -3.02
C LEU A 13 -3.93 -6.69 -3.26
N VAL A 14 -2.70 -7.18 -3.08
CA VAL A 14 -1.48 -6.40 -3.36
C VAL A 14 -1.42 -5.92 -4.82
N LEU A 15 -2.06 -6.63 -5.76
CA LEU A 15 -2.13 -6.28 -7.18
C LEU A 15 -3.10 -5.14 -7.47
N VAL A 16 -4.04 -4.86 -6.57
CA VAL A 16 -5.07 -3.84 -6.75
C VAL A 16 -4.47 -2.44 -6.56
N PRO A 17 -4.88 -1.41 -7.33
CA PRO A 17 -4.44 -0.04 -7.08
C PRO A 17 -4.73 0.40 -5.65
N ALA A 18 -3.78 1.09 -5.01
CA ALA A 18 -3.88 1.45 -3.59
C ALA A 18 -5.13 2.26 -3.22
N ARG A 19 -5.59 3.12 -4.13
CA ARG A 19 -6.82 3.89 -3.93
C ARG A 19 -8.04 2.98 -3.88
N ASP A 20 -8.08 1.95 -4.71
CA ASP A 20 -9.19 0.99 -4.75
C ASP A 20 -9.18 0.06 -3.53
N LEU A 21 -8.00 -0.29 -3.02
CA LEU A 21 -7.89 -1.00 -1.75
C LEU A 21 -8.60 -0.25 -0.63
N VAL A 22 -8.32 1.04 -0.47
CA VAL A 22 -8.87 1.86 0.61
C VAL A 22 -10.34 2.20 0.41
N ARG A 23 -10.74 2.54 -0.83
CA ARG A 23 -12.08 3.06 -1.13
C ARG A 23 -13.12 1.98 -1.42
N HIS A 24 -12.70 0.84 -1.97
CA HIS A 24 -13.61 -0.19 -2.47
C HIS A 24 -13.40 -1.53 -1.76
N CYS A 25 -12.17 -2.06 -1.73
CA CYS A 25 -11.91 -3.39 -1.16
C CYS A 25 -12.24 -3.47 0.34
N ARG A 26 -11.93 -2.44 1.13
CA ARG A 26 -12.30 -2.35 2.57
C ARG A 26 -13.80 -2.40 2.84
N LEU A 27 -14.63 -2.15 1.83
CA LEU A 27 -16.09 -2.12 1.95
C LEU A 27 -16.76 -3.43 1.50
N VAL A 28 -16.01 -4.37 0.88
CA VAL A 28 -16.55 -5.63 0.37
C VAL A 28 -17.08 -6.52 1.51
N CYS A 29 -16.24 -6.78 2.51
CA CYS A 29 -16.62 -7.55 3.70
C CYS A 29 -15.64 -7.29 4.87
N SER A 30 -15.95 -7.81 6.06
CA SER A 30 -15.10 -7.69 7.25
C SER A 30 -13.72 -8.34 7.07
N LEU A 31 -13.65 -9.49 6.38
CA LEU A 31 -12.39 -10.16 6.07
C LEU A 31 -11.48 -9.26 5.23
N TRP A 32 -11.99 -8.70 4.13
CA TRP A 32 -11.22 -7.82 3.25
C TRP A 32 -10.79 -6.54 3.97
N ARG A 33 -11.65 -5.96 4.81
CA ARG A 33 -11.29 -4.84 5.66
C ARG A 33 -10.10 -5.18 6.56
N GLY A 34 -10.17 -6.32 7.24
CA GLY A 34 -9.07 -6.81 8.10
C GLY A 34 -7.77 -6.96 7.32
N LEU A 35 -7.80 -7.63 6.16
CA LEU A 35 -6.61 -7.83 5.33
C LEU A 35 -6.04 -6.52 4.77
N VAL A 36 -6.87 -5.58 4.33
CA VAL A 36 -6.40 -4.27 3.84
C VAL A 36 -5.84 -3.40 4.97
N ASP A 37 -6.31 -3.56 6.19
CA ASP A 37 -5.79 -2.83 7.35
C ASP A 37 -4.51 -3.46 7.92
N LEU A 38 -4.10 -4.65 7.47
CA LEU A 38 -2.84 -5.28 7.89
C LEU A 38 -1.61 -4.52 7.35
N PRO A 39 -0.62 -4.20 8.20
CA PRO A 39 0.65 -3.63 7.74
C PRO A 39 1.38 -4.50 6.70
N LEU A 40 1.20 -5.83 6.79
CA LEU A 40 1.80 -6.80 5.87
C LEU A 40 1.42 -6.52 4.41
N LEU A 41 0.15 -6.22 4.12
CA LEU A 41 -0.32 -5.96 2.77
C LEU A 41 0.40 -4.74 2.16
N TRP A 42 0.49 -3.66 2.94
CA TRP A 42 1.14 -2.43 2.49
C TRP A 42 2.65 -2.56 2.36
N ARG A 43 3.28 -3.34 3.26
CA ARG A 43 4.69 -3.72 3.12
C ARG A 43 4.93 -4.47 1.81
N LEU A 44 4.18 -5.53 1.53
CA LEU A 44 4.31 -6.30 0.29
C LEU A 44 4.08 -5.44 -0.96
N LYS A 45 3.12 -4.51 -0.89
CA LYS A 45 2.87 -3.56 -1.97
C LYS A 45 4.05 -2.61 -2.21
N CYS A 46 4.65 -2.09 -1.13
CA CYS A 46 5.89 -1.29 -1.21
C CYS A 46 7.02 -2.08 -1.87
N GLN A 47 7.25 -3.33 -1.43
CA GLN A 47 8.29 -4.19 -2.00
C GLN A 47 8.08 -4.43 -3.50
N ARG A 48 6.84 -4.73 -3.90
CA ARG A 48 6.46 -4.96 -5.29
C ARG A 48 6.68 -3.74 -6.19
N GLU A 49 6.41 -2.55 -5.66
CA GLU A 49 6.48 -1.28 -6.41
C GLU A 49 7.83 -0.55 -6.24
N GLY A 50 8.80 -1.17 -5.54
CA GLY A 50 10.15 -0.65 -5.38
C GLY A 50 10.31 0.45 -4.33
N TYR A 51 9.34 0.59 -3.42
CA TYR A 51 9.42 1.52 -2.29
C TYR A 51 10.12 0.86 -1.11
N TRP A 52 11.40 1.18 -0.96
CA TRP A 52 12.21 0.71 0.17
C TRP A 52 12.41 1.83 1.17
N PRO A 53 12.18 1.59 2.48
CA PRO A 53 12.69 2.52 3.47
C PRO A 53 14.21 2.61 3.30
N GLU A 54 14.73 3.83 3.32
CA GLU A 54 16.14 4.04 3.64
C GLU A 54 16.44 3.34 4.98
N PRO A 55 17.69 2.95 5.26
CA PRO A 55 18.07 2.44 6.57
C PRO A 55 17.82 3.53 7.62
N LEU A 56 16.58 3.57 8.10
CA LEU A 56 16.11 4.47 9.14
C LEU A 56 16.53 3.86 10.47
N ASP A 57 17.09 4.68 11.34
CA ASP A 57 17.31 4.33 12.75
C ASP A 57 15.99 4.12 13.52
N SER A 58 14.83 4.28 12.86
CA SER A 58 13.51 4.13 13.44
C SER A 58 12.58 3.27 12.58
N PRO A 59 11.68 2.48 13.22
CA PRO A 59 10.71 1.66 12.50
C PRO A 59 9.69 2.54 11.75
N ILE A 60 9.21 2.07 10.59
CA ILE A 60 8.10 2.71 9.87
C ILE A 60 6.85 2.63 10.74
N PRO A 61 6.23 3.77 11.12
CA PRO A 61 5.08 3.78 12.03
C PRO A 61 3.80 3.26 11.36
N ASP A 62 3.58 3.55 10.08
CA ASP A 62 2.44 3.07 9.29
C ASP A 62 2.87 2.80 7.83
N TRP A 63 2.75 1.53 7.40
CA TRP A 63 3.14 1.10 6.05
C TRP A 63 2.20 1.62 4.96
N ARG A 64 0.92 1.85 5.26
CA ARG A 64 -0.04 2.44 4.32
C ARG A 64 0.33 3.88 4.04
N ASP A 65 0.60 4.65 5.09
CA ASP A 65 0.97 6.05 4.93
C ASP A 65 2.32 6.18 4.22
N PHE A 66 3.29 5.35 4.60
CA PHE A 66 4.58 5.25 3.90
C PHE A 66 4.39 5.00 2.39
N TYR A 67 3.56 4.02 2.02
CA TYR A 67 3.25 3.73 0.62
C TYR A 67 2.71 4.96 -0.13
N PHE A 68 1.72 5.66 0.44
CA PHE A 68 1.12 6.82 -0.22
C PHE A 68 2.09 7.99 -0.34
N LEU A 69 2.92 8.23 0.67
CA LEU A 69 3.96 9.26 0.62
C LEU A 69 5.01 8.96 -0.46
N CYS A 70 5.46 7.71 -0.56
CA CYS A 70 6.39 7.28 -1.60
C CYS A 70 5.78 7.38 -3.01
N SER A 71 4.57 6.87 -3.21
CA SER A 71 3.90 6.85 -4.52
C SER A 71 3.49 8.24 -5.02
N LEU A 72 3.34 9.22 -4.13
CA LEU A 72 3.02 10.61 -4.47
C LEU A 72 4.25 11.52 -4.49
N LYS A 73 5.45 11.02 -4.15
CA LYS A 73 6.68 11.81 -4.07
C LYS A 73 7.06 12.35 -5.45
N ARG A 74 6.94 13.66 -5.61
CA ARG A 74 7.37 14.40 -6.80
C ARG A 74 7.57 15.87 -6.46
N ASN A 75 8.26 16.61 -7.32
CA ASN A 75 8.30 18.06 -7.22
C ASN A 75 6.89 18.63 -7.47
N LEU A 76 6.39 19.43 -6.53
CA LEU A 76 5.08 20.08 -6.63
C LEU A 76 5.20 21.52 -7.15
N ILE A 77 6.41 22.07 -7.23
CA ILE A 77 6.67 23.40 -7.79
C ILE A 77 6.52 23.32 -9.30
N LYS A 78 5.65 24.17 -9.84
CA LYS A 78 5.50 24.33 -11.30
C LYS A 78 6.67 25.16 -11.84
N ASN A 79 7.23 24.69 -12.95
CA ASN A 79 8.36 25.30 -13.64
C ASN A 79 9.53 25.68 -12.70
N PRO A 80 10.16 24.72 -12.02
CA PRO A 80 11.26 24.99 -11.09
C PRO A 80 12.53 25.53 -11.78
N CYS A 81 12.68 25.31 -13.09
CA CYS A 81 13.90 25.59 -13.85
C CYS A 81 13.73 26.64 -14.96
N ALA A 82 12.56 27.30 -15.03
CA ALA A 82 12.22 28.25 -16.10
C ALA A 82 12.29 27.66 -17.54
N GLU A 83 11.90 26.39 -17.71
CA GLU A 83 11.69 25.73 -19.02
C GLU A 83 10.44 26.26 -19.74
#